data_AF-B2ZA92-F1
#
_entry.id   AF-B2ZA92-F1
#
_cell.length_a   1.000
_cell.length_b   1.000
_cell.length_c   1.000
_cell.angle_alpha   90.00
_cell.angle_beta   90.00
_cell.angle_gamma   90.00
#
_symmetry.space_group_name_H-M   'P 1'
#
loop_
_entity.id
_entity.type
_entity.pdbx_description
1 polymer ?
#
loop_
_entity_poly.entity_id
_entity_poly.type
_entity_poly.pdbx_seq_one_letter_code
_entity_poly.pdbx_strand_id
1 'polypeptide(L)'
;MKLAISLAVFVWGGLVGAYGEMTTTTPRGRLHGSMTTVSPEHDPSKLREQNATRVVQMNATQWVKWRTYNVTDPLHGNPPLQCENFKVGEKRTPFNYSLQYKYRSGGSWKTINESLILGYLDRQVLPSNDMFFARTPIGPATHNLVLYSAY
;
A
#
# COMPACT_ATOMS: atom_id res chain seq x y z
N MET A 1 -19.43 2.99 -18.48
CA MET A 1 -19.48 3.44 -17.07
C MET A 1 -18.07 3.29 -16.51
N LYS A 2 -17.40 4.41 -16.16
CA LYS A 2 -16.02 4.40 -15.61
C LYS A 2 -16.13 4.47 -14.09
N LEU A 3 -15.73 3.40 -13.40
CA LEU A 3 -15.68 3.32 -11.94
C LEU A 3 -14.24 3.65 -11.52
N ALA A 4 -14.01 4.86 -11.01
CA ALA A 4 -12.75 5.24 -10.38
C ALA A 4 -12.84 4.93 -8.89
N ILE A 5 -12.05 3.97 -8.42
CA ILE A 5 -11.98 3.59 -7.01
C ILE A 5 -10.68 4.18 -6.44
N SER A 6 -10.78 5.39 -5.90
CA SER A 6 -9.68 6.08 -5.23
C SER A 6 -9.43 5.47 -3.84
N LEU A 7 -8.26 4.88 -3.64
CA LEU A 7 -7.78 4.22 -2.42
C LEU A 7 -6.85 5.13 -1.58
N ALA A 8 -7.27 5.57 -0.39
CA ALA A 8 -6.39 6.23 0.58
C ALA A 8 -5.89 5.23 1.65
N VAL A 9 -4.57 5.11 1.83
CA VAL A 9 -3.95 4.27 2.87
C VAL A 9 -3.34 5.18 3.94
N PHE A 10 -3.81 5.02 5.19
CA PHE A 10 -3.31 5.75 6.36
C PHE A 10 -2.37 4.82 7.16
N VAL A 11 -1.08 5.18 7.26
CA VAL A 11 -0.07 4.43 8.04
C VAL A 11 0.25 5.22 9.31
N TRP A 12 0.09 4.60 10.49
CA TRP A 12 0.50 5.16 11.77
C TRP A 12 1.52 4.20 12.41
N GLY A 13 2.76 4.67 12.59
CA GLY A 13 3.79 4.00 13.39
C GLY A 13 3.60 4.30 14.88
N GLY A 14 3.44 3.27 15.70
CA GLY A 14 3.36 3.40 17.16
C GLY A 14 4.74 3.36 17.82
N LEU A 15 5.04 4.33 18.67
CA LEU A 15 6.10 4.27 19.66
C LEU A 15 5.46 4.08 21.04
N VAL A 16 5.93 3.08 21.78
CA VAL A 16 5.58 2.79 23.17
C VAL A 16 6.42 3.70 24.09
N GLY A 17 5.79 4.41 25.03
CA GLY A 17 6.50 5.18 26.05
C GLY A 17 5.59 5.85 27.08
N ALA A 18 5.62 5.32 28.30
CA ALA A 18 5.34 5.93 29.61
C ALA A 18 3.96 6.56 29.93
N TYR A 19 3.40 6.14 31.07
CA TYR A 19 2.29 6.78 31.78
C TYR A 19 2.62 8.24 32.12
N GLY A 20 1.71 9.15 31.75
CA GLY A 20 1.68 10.56 32.15
C GLY A 20 0.28 11.12 31.92
N GLU A 21 -0.23 11.89 32.89
CA GLU A 21 -1.61 12.38 33.02
C GLU A 21 -2.27 12.89 31.72
N MET A 22 -3.54 12.48 31.53
CA MET A 22 -4.44 13.08 30.54
C MET A 22 -4.73 14.54 30.91
N THR A 23 -4.10 15.48 30.20
CA THR A 23 -4.63 16.84 30.08
C THR A 23 -5.29 17.00 28.72
N THR A 24 -6.63 17.01 28.74
CA THR A 24 -7.49 17.24 27.56
C THR A 24 -7.14 18.55 26.88
N THR A 25 -6.38 18.48 25.80
CA THR A 25 -6.18 19.62 24.90
C THR A 25 -7.05 19.41 23.66
N THR A 26 -8.02 20.30 23.49
CA THR A 26 -8.90 20.43 22.31
C THR A 26 -8.18 20.14 20.99
N PRO A 27 -8.75 19.35 20.06
CA PRO A 27 -8.18 19.17 18.75
C PRO A 27 -8.41 20.44 17.93
N ARG A 28 -7.41 21.34 17.98
CA ARG A 28 -7.30 22.48 17.08
C ARG A 28 -6.92 21.96 15.70
N GLY A 29 -7.84 22.12 14.74
CA GLY A 29 -7.57 21.97 13.32
C GLY A 29 -7.78 20.57 12.77
N ARG A 30 -9.04 20.18 12.56
CA ARG A 30 -9.36 19.36 11.38
C ARG A 30 -8.92 20.19 10.17
N LEU A 31 -7.78 19.85 9.58
CA LEU A 31 -7.45 20.34 8.24
C LEU A 31 -8.60 19.91 7.35
N HIS A 32 -9.39 20.90 6.94
CA HIS A 32 -10.45 20.76 5.95
C HIS A 32 -9.86 19.97 4.78
N GLY A 33 -10.37 18.77 4.55
CA GLY A 33 -10.18 18.10 3.28
C GLY A 33 -10.71 19.05 2.22
N SER A 34 -9.80 19.67 1.46
CA SER A 34 -10.18 20.38 0.25
C SER A 34 -10.92 19.38 -0.61
N MET A 35 -12.19 19.63 -0.94
CA MET A 35 -12.85 18.89 -2.02
C MET A 35 -12.16 19.31 -3.31
N THR A 36 -11.04 18.67 -3.64
CA THR A 36 -10.42 18.80 -4.94
C THR A 36 -11.33 18.16 -5.98
N THR A 37 -11.67 18.92 -7.03
CA THR A 37 -12.40 18.42 -8.21
C THR A 37 -11.57 17.44 -9.04
N VAL A 38 -10.27 17.32 -8.73
CA VAL A 38 -9.30 16.48 -9.44
C VAL A 38 -9.23 15.12 -8.75
N SER A 39 -9.34 14.05 -9.55
CA SER A 39 -9.16 12.69 -9.04
C SER A 39 -7.78 12.56 -8.38
N PRO A 40 -7.68 12.01 -7.16
CA PRO A 40 -6.42 11.93 -6.44
C PRO A 40 -5.35 11.17 -7.24
N GLU A 41 -5.73 10.21 -8.07
CA GLU A 41 -4.81 9.49 -8.98
C GLU A 41 -3.98 10.41 -9.90
N HIS A 42 -4.51 11.58 -10.23
CA HIS A 42 -3.95 12.52 -11.21
C HIS A 42 -3.76 13.93 -10.61
N ASP A 43 -3.79 14.07 -9.29
CA ASP A 43 -3.66 15.37 -8.64
C ASP A 43 -2.20 15.87 -8.70
N PRO A 44 -1.89 16.90 -9.50
CA PRO A 44 -0.53 17.38 -9.66
C PRO A 44 0.03 17.97 -8.36
N SER A 45 -0.82 18.44 -7.44
CA SER A 45 -0.38 18.96 -6.15
C SER A 45 0.15 17.86 -5.21
N LYS A 46 -0.14 16.59 -5.53
CA LYS A 46 0.17 15.42 -4.72
C LYS A 46 1.31 14.56 -5.28
N LEU A 47 1.95 14.98 -6.38
CA LEU A 47 3.03 14.23 -7.03
C LEU A 47 4.17 13.81 -6.09
N ARG A 48 4.49 14.66 -5.10
CA ARG A 48 5.49 14.31 -4.08
C ARG A 48 5.01 13.13 -3.24
N GLU A 49 3.81 13.23 -2.67
CA GLU A 49 3.21 12.22 -1.79
C GLU A 49 2.87 10.91 -2.54
N GLN A 50 2.78 10.96 -3.87
CA GLN A 50 2.37 9.81 -4.70
C GLN A 50 3.55 9.03 -5.29
N ASN A 51 4.78 9.38 -4.95
CA ASN A 51 5.94 8.76 -5.58
C ASN A 51 6.18 7.32 -5.08
N ALA A 52 5.86 6.33 -5.92
CA ALA A 52 6.03 4.90 -5.59
C ALA A 52 7.50 4.49 -5.38
N THR A 53 8.44 5.18 -6.05
CA THR A 53 9.87 4.89 -5.89
C THR A 53 10.34 5.22 -4.48
N ARG A 54 9.85 6.32 -3.90
CA ARG A 54 10.16 6.69 -2.51
C ARG A 54 9.61 5.66 -1.53
N VAL A 55 8.39 5.18 -1.76
CA VAL A 55 7.75 4.15 -0.94
C VAL A 55 8.57 2.85 -0.91
N VAL A 56 9.06 2.43 -2.07
CA VAL A 56 9.90 1.24 -2.21
C VAL A 56 11.26 1.40 -1.53
N GLN A 57 11.86 2.59 -1.59
CA GLN A 57 13.18 2.86 -1.03
C GLN A 57 13.22 2.94 0.50
N MET A 58 12.08 2.98 1.20
CA MET A 58 12.03 3.01 2.67
C MET A 58 12.61 1.74 3.33
N ASN A 59 12.82 0.66 2.58
CA ASN A 59 13.37 -0.62 3.07
C ASN A 59 12.69 -1.12 4.36
N ALA A 60 11.36 -0.98 4.42
CA ALA A 60 10.55 -1.33 5.59
C ALA A 60 9.52 -2.39 5.24
N THR A 61 9.11 -3.18 6.25
CA THR A 61 7.95 -4.06 6.13
C THR A 61 6.68 -3.24 6.33
N GLN A 62 5.85 -3.16 5.30
CA GLN A 62 4.60 -2.42 5.32
C GLN A 62 3.45 -3.36 5.71
N TRP A 63 2.75 -3.03 6.79
CA TRP A 63 1.61 -3.81 7.28
C TRP A 63 0.30 -3.22 6.77
N VAL A 64 -0.57 -4.08 6.25
CA VAL A 64 -1.92 -3.68 5.87
C VAL A 64 -2.76 -3.59 7.13
N LYS A 65 -3.16 -2.36 7.48
CA LYS A 65 -4.02 -2.12 8.64
C LYS A 65 -5.50 -2.23 8.28
N TRP A 66 -5.89 -1.74 7.11
CA TRP A 66 -7.27 -1.65 6.67
C TRP A 66 -7.39 -1.90 5.16
N ARG A 67 -8.51 -2.50 4.75
CA ARG A 67 -8.98 -2.63 3.37
C ARG A 67 -10.47 -2.32 3.32
N THR A 68 -10.96 -1.91 2.16
CA THR A 68 -12.40 -1.68 1.90
C THR A 68 -13.11 -2.92 1.36
N TYR A 69 -12.39 -4.00 1.14
CA TYR A 69 -12.92 -5.26 0.62
C TYR A 69 -12.20 -6.45 1.28
N ASN A 70 -12.88 -7.60 1.30
CA ASN A 70 -12.36 -8.82 1.89
C ASN A 70 -11.45 -9.56 0.91
N VAL A 71 -10.34 -10.09 1.42
CA VAL A 71 -9.44 -10.98 0.69
C VAL A 71 -9.44 -12.32 1.41
N THR A 72 -9.50 -13.41 0.66
CA THR A 72 -9.44 -14.77 1.18
C THR A 72 -8.32 -15.56 0.50
N ASP A 73 -7.99 -16.72 1.05
CA ASP A 73 -7.11 -17.72 0.42
C ASP A 73 -7.94 -18.93 -0.05
N PRO A 74 -8.38 -18.96 -1.32
CA PRO A 74 -9.10 -20.08 -1.90
C PRO A 74 -8.39 -21.43 -1.85
N LEU A 75 -7.06 -21.45 -1.83
CA LEU A 75 -6.30 -22.70 -1.81
C LEU A 75 -6.28 -23.35 -0.42
N HIS A 76 -6.60 -22.59 0.63
CA HIS A 76 -6.43 -23.03 2.03
C HIS A 76 -7.69 -22.82 2.89
N GLY A 77 -8.87 -22.94 2.28
CA GLY A 77 -10.15 -22.99 3.01
C GLY A 77 -10.90 -21.66 3.12
N ASN A 78 -10.51 -20.65 2.34
CA ASN A 78 -11.20 -19.35 2.26
C ASN A 78 -11.39 -18.54 3.56
N PRO A 79 -10.59 -18.68 4.64
CA PRO A 79 -10.71 -17.74 5.74
C PRO A 79 -10.28 -16.34 5.27
N PRO A 80 -10.83 -15.25 5.86
CA PRO A 80 -10.34 -13.91 5.64
C PRO A 80 -8.85 -13.81 5.97
N LEU A 81 -8.09 -13.13 5.12
CA LEU A 81 -6.67 -12.89 5.38
C LEU A 81 -6.50 -11.97 6.58
N GLN A 82 -5.49 -12.27 7.38
CA GLN A 82 -5.11 -11.50 8.55
C GLN A 82 -3.63 -11.15 8.48
N CYS A 83 -3.24 -10.07 9.17
CA CYS A 83 -1.83 -9.71 9.36
C CYS A 83 -1.01 -9.64 8.06
N GLU A 84 -1.63 -9.12 6.99
CA GLU A 84 -0.98 -8.96 5.70
C GLU A 84 0.17 -7.96 5.80
N ASN A 85 1.31 -8.30 5.22
CA ASN A 85 2.43 -7.39 5.09
C ASN A 85 3.21 -7.61 3.79
N PHE A 86 3.82 -6.53 3.34
CA PHE A 86 4.65 -6.48 2.16
C PHE A 86 6.04 -6.01 2.55
N LYS A 87 7.05 -6.79 2.17
CA LYS A 87 8.45 -6.40 2.29
C LYS A 87 9.05 -6.32 0.91
N VAL A 88 9.42 -5.12 0.49
CA VAL A 88 10.21 -4.96 -0.74
C VAL A 88 11.65 -5.37 -0.42
N GLY A 89 12.19 -6.27 -1.23
CA GLY A 89 13.56 -6.73 -1.12
C GLY A 89 14.47 -6.01 -2.10
N GLU A 90 15.49 -6.73 -2.54
CA GLU A 90 16.52 -6.20 -3.43
C GLU A 90 15.97 -5.83 -4.81
N LYS A 91 16.61 -4.82 -5.40
CA LYS A 91 16.39 -4.38 -6.77
C LYS A 91 17.07 -5.37 -7.73
N ARG A 92 16.27 -6.04 -8.57
CA ARG A 92 16.75 -7.05 -9.54
C ARG A 92 17.16 -6.44 -10.87
N THR A 93 16.40 -5.48 -11.35
CA THR A 93 16.65 -4.75 -12.60
C THR A 93 16.38 -3.25 -12.36
N PRO A 94 16.61 -2.35 -13.33
CA PRO A 94 16.29 -0.93 -13.17
C PRO A 94 14.84 -0.66 -12.72
N PHE A 95 13.91 -1.54 -13.08
CA PHE A 95 12.47 -1.42 -12.88
C PHE A 95 11.86 -2.50 -11.99
N ASN A 96 12.54 -3.64 -11.79
CA ASN A 96 12.01 -4.78 -11.04
C ASN A 96 12.67 -4.92 -9.67
N TYR A 97 11.83 -5.16 -8.67
CA TYR A 97 12.20 -5.42 -7.28
C TYR A 97 11.66 -6.80 -6.87
N SER A 98 12.35 -7.45 -5.95
CA SER A 98 11.75 -8.59 -5.24
C SER A 98 10.71 -8.07 -4.25
N LEU A 99 9.56 -8.75 -4.15
CA LEU A 99 8.50 -8.42 -3.22
C LEU A 99 8.12 -9.67 -2.45
N GLN A 100 8.19 -9.61 -1.12
CA GLN A 100 7.71 -10.67 -0.27
C GLN A 100 6.36 -10.27 0.31
N TYR A 101 5.32 -11.01 -0.05
CA TYR A 101 3.98 -10.87 0.48
C TYR A 101 3.73 -11.95 1.52
N LYS A 102 3.45 -11.54 2.76
CA LYS A 102 3.10 -12.46 3.86
C LYS A 102 1.71 -12.17 4.36
N TYR A 103 1.01 -13.23 4.73
CA TYR A 103 -0.30 -13.13 5.35
C TYR A 103 -0.53 -14.33 6.25
N ARG A 104 -1.49 -14.20 7.15
CA ARG A 104 -2.02 -15.28 7.96
C ARG A 104 -3.39 -15.66 7.41
N SER A 105 -3.59 -16.96 7.19
CA SER A 105 -4.85 -17.52 6.74
C SER A 105 -5.27 -18.59 7.76
N GLY A 106 -6.33 -18.28 8.51
CA GLY A 106 -6.70 -19.04 9.71
C GLY A 106 -5.56 -19.06 10.74
N GLY A 107 -5.02 -20.24 11.02
CA GLY A 107 -3.96 -20.45 12.01
C GLY A 107 -2.53 -20.30 11.48
N SER A 108 -2.33 -20.33 10.16
CA SER A 108 -1.02 -20.55 9.55
C SER A 108 -0.50 -19.31 8.81
N TRP A 109 0.81 -19.09 8.89
CA TRP A 109 1.50 -18.09 8.09
C TRP A 109 1.78 -18.62 6.69
N LYS A 110 1.60 -17.75 5.70
CA LYS A 110 1.92 -17.99 4.29
C LYS A 110 2.84 -16.89 3.80
N THR A 111 3.72 -17.24 2.88
CA THR A 111 4.69 -16.31 2.28
C THR A 111 4.75 -16.59 0.80
N ILE A 112 4.59 -15.54 -0.01
CA ILE A 112 4.67 -15.56 -1.46
C ILE A 112 5.78 -14.60 -1.86
N ASN A 113 6.65 -15.06 -2.76
CA ASN A 113 7.70 -14.25 -3.32
C ASN A 113 7.29 -13.84 -4.74
N GLU A 114 7.04 -12.56 -4.91
CA GLU A 114 6.59 -11.93 -6.15
C GLU A 114 7.64 -10.97 -6.70
N SER A 115 7.37 -10.44 -7.89
CA SER A 115 8.12 -9.31 -8.44
C SER A 115 7.24 -8.05 -8.39
N LEU A 116 7.86 -6.95 -7.97
CA LEU A 116 7.28 -5.61 -8.02
C LEU A 116 7.93 -4.85 -9.17
N ILE A 117 7.13 -4.33 -10.09
CA ILE A 117 7.59 -3.58 -11.26
C ILE A 117 7.20 -2.11 -11.11
N LEU A 118 8.16 -1.21 -11.32
CA LEU A 118 7.99 0.23 -11.33
C LEU A 118 8.42 0.80 -12.68
N GLY A 119 7.67 1.77 -13.21
CA GLY A 119 8.11 2.62 -14.32
C GLY A 119 8.08 2.02 -15.73
N TYR A 120 8.30 0.72 -15.93
CA TYR A 120 8.24 0.11 -17.26
C TYR A 120 7.76 -1.34 -17.25
N LEU A 121 6.72 -1.63 -18.02
CA LEU A 121 6.11 -2.95 -18.18
C LEU A 121 5.79 -3.18 -19.66
N ASP A 122 6.32 -4.24 -20.28
CA ASP A 122 5.96 -4.70 -21.63
C ASP A 122 5.86 -3.59 -22.70
N ARG A 123 6.89 -2.76 -22.81
CA ARG A 123 6.97 -1.62 -23.74
C ARG A 123 6.10 -0.42 -23.40
N GLN A 124 5.44 -0.43 -22.26
CA GLN A 124 4.66 0.67 -21.72
C GLN A 124 5.35 1.31 -20.53
N VAL A 125 5.43 2.64 -20.53
CA VAL A 125 5.89 3.43 -19.38
C VAL A 125 4.76 3.50 -18.37
N LEU A 126 5.04 3.06 -17.14
CA LEU A 126 4.11 3.17 -16.02
C LEU A 126 4.23 4.55 -15.35
N PRO A 127 3.11 5.10 -14.85
CA PRO A 127 3.12 6.32 -14.04
C PRO A 127 4.04 6.20 -12.80
N SER A 128 4.58 7.33 -12.34
CA SER A 128 5.50 7.36 -11.18
C SER A 128 4.86 6.93 -9.85
N ASN A 129 3.53 6.89 -9.79
CA ASN A 129 2.74 6.47 -8.64
C ASN A 129 2.23 5.03 -8.75
N ASP A 130 2.57 4.31 -9.81
CA ASP A 130 2.08 2.96 -10.03
C ASP A 130 3.10 1.91 -9.54
N MET A 131 2.57 0.92 -8.83
CA MET A 131 3.27 -0.27 -8.37
C MET A 131 2.60 -1.49 -8.97
N PHE A 132 3.24 -2.16 -9.92
CA PHE A 132 2.66 -3.32 -10.57
C PHE A 132 3.08 -4.60 -9.85
N PHE A 133 2.12 -5.25 -9.16
CA PHE A 133 2.32 -6.52 -8.46
C PHE A 133 0.97 -7.19 -8.12
N ALA A 134 1.01 -8.47 -7.74
CA ALA A 134 -0.16 -9.23 -7.32
C ALA A 134 -0.63 -8.80 -5.92
N ARG A 135 -1.84 -8.25 -5.82
CA ARG A 135 -2.41 -7.77 -4.55
C ARG A 135 -3.05 -8.88 -3.72
N THR A 136 -3.37 -10.02 -4.33
CA THR A 136 -4.02 -11.15 -3.69
C THR A 136 -3.18 -12.42 -3.90
N PRO A 137 -3.36 -13.46 -3.06
CA PRO A 137 -2.52 -14.65 -3.12
C PRO A 137 -2.56 -15.44 -4.44
N ILE A 138 -3.64 -15.32 -5.22
CA ILE A 138 -3.87 -16.11 -6.44
C ILE A 138 -4.17 -15.20 -7.64
N GLY A 139 -4.38 -13.90 -7.42
CA GLY A 139 -4.73 -12.97 -8.50
C GLY A 139 -3.53 -12.65 -9.38
N PRO A 140 -3.77 -12.27 -10.64
CA PRO A 140 -2.71 -11.73 -11.48
C PRO A 140 -2.14 -10.43 -10.88
N ALA A 141 -0.95 -10.06 -11.33
CA ALA A 141 -0.40 -8.74 -11.05
C ALA A 141 -1.32 -7.64 -11.61
N THR A 142 -1.49 -6.57 -10.84
CA THR A 142 -2.38 -5.45 -11.17
C THR A 142 -1.70 -4.12 -10.84
N HIS A 143 -2.27 -3.02 -11.33
CA HIS A 143 -1.82 -1.67 -11.03
C HIS A 143 -2.22 -1.28 -9.60
N ASN A 144 -1.25 -0.89 -8.78
CA ASN A 144 -1.46 -0.47 -7.40
C ASN A 144 -0.98 0.97 -7.23
N LEU A 145 -1.89 1.91 -7.47
CA LEU A 145 -1.58 3.33 -7.41
C LEU A 145 -1.37 3.79 -5.96
N VAL A 146 -0.25 4.44 -5.71
CA VAL A 146 0.02 5.19 -4.48
C VAL A 146 -0.70 6.54 -4.59
N LEU A 147 -1.85 6.67 -3.92
CA LEU A 147 -2.58 7.94 -3.91
C LEU A 147 -2.06 8.92 -2.85
N TYR A 148 -1.38 8.38 -1.83
CA TYR A 148 -0.75 9.14 -0.77
C TYR A 148 0.30 8.26 -0.07
N SER A 149 1.39 8.86 0.35
CA SER A 149 2.39 8.25 1.21
C SER A 149 3.06 9.32 2.07
N ALA A 150 3.36 8.93 3.31
CA ALA A 150 4.02 9.76 4.33
C ALA A 150 5.41 9.19 4.62
N TYR A 151 6.24 9.09 3.58
CA TYR A 151 7.64 8.67 3.68
C TYR A 151 8.53 9.74 4.31
#